data_AF-A0A2U1DFF1-F1
#
_entry.id   AF-A0A2U1DFF1-F1
#
_cell.length_a   1.000
_cell.length_b   1.000
_cell.length_c   1.000
_cell.angle_alpha   90.00
_cell.angle_beta   90.00
_cell.angle_gamma   90.00
#
_symmetry.space_group_name_H-M   'P 1'
#
loop_
_entity.id
_entity.type
_entity.pdbx_description
1 polymer ?
#
loop_
_entity_poly.entity_id
_entity_poly.type
_entity_poly.pdbx_seq_one_letter_code
_entity_poly.pdbx_strand_id
1 'polypeptide(L)'
;MGTFDKLMKGIGKGALTSVALDEAAKIANRELEKRSHYVKLPDVRSLPVSEAESILQDYDFKYSLVKLTSDAKYADVLANHVVRMMPHGGANVDPKTFIKMYYADEQTIQASQVLAEKLAEEKALKKAKNQANIQHVVDVTAKVSSNVTEKLHLKKSIEKKEEQ
;
A
#
# COMPACT_ATOMS: atom_id res chain seq x y z
N MET A 1 26.96 39.75 -7.50
CA MET A 1 27.38 39.29 -8.85
C MET A 1 27.84 37.84 -8.71
N GLY A 2 27.32 36.83 -9.39
CA GLY A 2 26.39 36.77 -10.51
C GLY A 2 26.28 35.32 -10.98
N THR A 3 25.38 34.52 -10.39
CA THR A 3 25.11 33.13 -10.83
C THR A 3 23.68 32.96 -11.35
N PHE A 4 22.72 33.78 -10.91
CA PHE A 4 21.37 33.81 -11.49
C PHE A 4 21.26 34.64 -12.78
N ASP A 5 22.10 35.67 -12.94
CA ASP A 5 22.12 36.52 -14.15
C ASP A 5 22.57 35.75 -15.41
N LYS A 6 23.35 34.67 -15.23
CA LYS A 6 23.84 33.84 -16.34
C LYS A 6 22.80 32.83 -16.85
N LEU A 7 21.81 32.46 -16.03
CA LEU A 7 20.77 31.52 -16.42
C LEU A 7 19.64 32.20 -17.21
N MET A 8 19.34 33.46 -16.89
CA MET A 8 18.32 34.26 -17.59
C MET A 8 18.80 34.83 -18.94
N LYS A 9 20.12 34.89 -19.17
CA LYS A 9 20.70 35.31 -20.46
C LYS A 9 20.72 34.20 -21.53
N GLY A 10 20.53 32.94 -21.13
CA GLY A 10 20.49 31.78 -22.04
C GLY A 10 19.10 31.47 -22.58
N ILE A 11 18.04 31.89 -21.89
CA ILE A 11 16.67 31.89 -22.41
C ILE A 11 16.49 33.21 -23.17
N GLY A 12 17.19 33.31 -24.29
CA GLY A 12 16.88 34.32 -25.28
C GLY A 12 15.38 34.27 -25.60
N LYS A 13 14.84 35.44 -25.93
CA LYS A 13 13.50 35.69 -26.49
C LYS A 13 13.28 34.91 -27.80
N GLY A 14 13.42 33.59 -27.75
CA GLY A 14 13.22 32.65 -28.84
C GLY A 14 11.76 32.26 -28.81
N ALA A 15 11.04 32.79 -29.79
CA ALA A 15 9.62 32.54 -30.00
C ALA A 15 9.27 31.07 -29.78
N LEU A 16 8.42 30.80 -28.78
CA LEU A 16 7.42 29.76 -28.95
C LEU A 16 6.68 30.18 -30.22
N THR A 17 6.90 29.48 -31.33
CA THR A 17 6.21 29.80 -32.57
C THR A 17 4.72 29.76 -32.29
N SER A 18 3.96 30.70 -32.86
CA SER A 18 2.50 30.75 -32.70
C SER A 18 1.88 29.38 -32.98
N VAL A 19 2.43 28.64 -33.95
CA VAL A 19 2.04 27.27 -34.31
C VAL A 19 2.21 26.28 -33.14
N ALA A 20 3.32 26.30 -32.41
CA ALA A 20 3.53 25.41 -31.26
C ALA A 20 2.62 25.77 -30.08
N LEU A 21 2.35 27.06 -29.85
CA LEU A 21 1.41 27.50 -28.82
C LEU A 21 -0.04 27.14 -29.17
N ASP A 22 -0.40 27.26 -30.45
CA ASP A 22 -1.72 26.98 -31.01
C ASP A 22 -1.99 25.46 -31.05
N GLU A 23 -0.98 24.64 -31.38
CA GLU A 23 -1.07 23.18 -31.25
C GLU A 23 -1.21 22.75 -29.78
N ALA A 24 -0.44 23.33 -28.85
CA ALA A 24 -0.60 23.07 -27.42
C ALA A 24 -1.99 23.46 -26.91
N ALA A 25 -2.52 24.61 -27.34
CA ALA A 25 -3.87 25.05 -27.01
C ALA A 25 -4.95 24.15 -27.63
N LYS A 26 -4.78 23.68 -28.86
CA LYS A 26 -5.69 22.71 -29.50
C LYS A 26 -5.69 21.36 -28.80
N ILE A 27 -4.53 20.88 -28.35
CA ILE A 27 -4.43 19.63 -27.57
C ILE A 27 -5.10 19.80 -26.21
N ALA A 28 -4.84 20.91 -25.52
CA ALA A 28 -5.47 21.23 -24.25
C ALA A 28 -7.00 21.35 -24.38
N ASN A 29 -7.48 22.08 -25.39
CA ASN A 29 -8.92 22.24 -25.65
C ASN A 29 -9.59 20.92 -26.06
N ARG A 30 -8.94 20.07 -26.86
CA ARG A 30 -9.47 18.72 -27.18
C ARG A 30 -9.64 17.84 -25.95
N GLU A 31 -8.72 17.91 -24.98
CA GLU A 31 -8.85 17.17 -23.72
C GLU A 31 -9.89 17.79 -22.79
N LEU A 32 -10.09 19.10 -22.85
CA LEU A 32 -11.11 19.81 -22.08
C LEU A 32 -12.52 19.53 -22.61
N GLU A 33 -12.72 19.54 -23.94
CA GLU A 33 -13.98 19.16 -24.60
C GLU A 33 -14.32 17.67 -24.37
N LYS A 34 -13.34 16.76 -24.36
CA LYS A 34 -13.61 15.36 -24.01
C LYS A 34 -14.13 15.19 -22.57
N ARG A 35 -13.78 16.11 -21.66
CA ARG A 35 -14.11 16.02 -20.23
C ARG A 35 -15.28 16.90 -19.81
N SER A 36 -15.81 17.77 -20.67
CA SER A 36 -16.94 18.65 -20.35
C SER A 36 -18.22 17.89 -20.03
N HIS A 37 -18.31 16.62 -20.44
CA HIS A 37 -19.47 15.75 -20.23
C HIS A 37 -19.28 14.72 -19.10
N TYR A 38 -18.16 14.77 -18.36
CA TYR A 38 -17.90 13.79 -17.32
C TYR A 38 -18.74 14.10 -16.08
N VAL A 39 -19.35 13.06 -15.53
CA VAL A 39 -20.15 13.13 -14.32
C VAL A 39 -19.36 12.55 -13.16
N LYS A 40 -19.58 13.12 -11.98
CA LYS A 40 -18.93 12.64 -10.76
C LYS A 40 -19.61 11.36 -10.29
N LEU A 41 -18.83 10.29 -10.19
CA LEU A 41 -19.28 9.01 -9.65
C LEU A 41 -19.47 9.11 -8.12
N PRO A 42 -20.67 8.85 -7.57
CA PRO A 42 -20.84 8.74 -6.12
C PRO A 42 -19.97 7.61 -5.53
N ASP A 43 -19.39 7.87 -4.36
CA ASP A 43 -18.63 6.86 -3.61
C ASP A 43 -19.58 6.06 -2.72
N VAL A 44 -19.80 4.81 -3.09
CA VAL A 44 -20.68 3.88 -2.36
C VAL A 44 -19.89 2.77 -1.64
N ARG A 45 -18.59 2.98 -1.42
CA ARG A 45 -17.79 2.06 -0.60
C ARG A 45 -18.32 2.03 0.84
N SER A 46 -18.21 0.88 1.48
CA SER A 46 -18.68 0.64 2.85
C SER A 46 -20.20 0.78 3.04
N LEU A 47 -20.98 0.92 1.98
CA LEU A 47 -22.43 0.83 2.04
C LEU A 47 -22.90 -0.61 1.80
N PRO A 48 -24.08 -0.98 2.34
CA PRO A 48 -24.75 -2.21 1.96
C PRO A 48 -24.95 -2.28 0.45
N VAL A 49 -24.79 -3.47 -0.14
CA VAL A 49 -24.92 -3.66 -1.58
C VAL A 49 -26.25 -3.11 -2.11
N SER A 50 -27.38 -3.36 -1.42
CA SER A 50 -28.70 -2.89 -1.83
C SER A 50 -28.83 -1.37 -1.89
N GLU A 51 -28.24 -0.66 -0.93
CA GLU A 51 -28.27 0.80 -0.87
C GLU A 51 -27.37 1.38 -1.96
N ALA A 52 -26.19 0.81 -2.13
CA ALA A 52 -25.24 1.20 -3.16
C ALA A 52 -25.81 1.01 -4.58
N GLU A 53 -26.55 -0.07 -4.83
CA GLU A 53 -27.27 -0.29 -6.08
C GLU A 53 -28.30 0.82 -6.34
N SER A 54 -29.11 1.15 -5.33
CA SER A 54 -30.13 2.20 -5.43
C SER A 54 -29.49 3.55 -5.81
N ILE A 55 -28.40 3.91 -5.14
CA ILE A 55 -27.67 5.16 -5.43
C ILE A 55 -27.11 5.15 -6.86
N LEU A 56 -26.56 4.04 -7.36
CA LEU A 56 -26.03 4.02 -8.73
C LEU A 56 -27.13 4.07 -9.79
N GLN A 57 -28.29 3.47 -9.51
CA GLN A 57 -29.47 3.56 -10.38
C GLN A 57 -30.01 4.98 -10.46
N ASP A 58 -30.06 5.71 -9.33
CA ASP A 58 -30.52 7.11 -9.29
C ASP A 58 -29.65 8.04 -10.15
N TYR A 59 -28.37 7.69 -10.33
CA TYR A 59 -27.43 8.41 -11.18
C TYR A 59 -27.37 7.85 -12.62
N ASP A 60 -28.27 6.92 -12.98
CA ASP A 60 -28.38 6.26 -14.29
C ASP A 60 -27.09 5.55 -14.74
N PHE A 61 -26.28 5.09 -13.78
CA PHE A 61 -25.08 4.32 -14.07
C PHE A 61 -25.39 2.83 -14.23
N LYS A 62 -24.74 2.20 -15.22
CA LYS A 62 -24.77 0.74 -15.38
C LYS A 62 -23.73 0.11 -14.46
N TYR A 63 -24.14 -0.90 -13.70
CA TYR A 63 -23.26 -1.57 -12.76
C TYR A 63 -23.36 -3.10 -12.79
N SER A 64 -22.39 -3.76 -12.17
CA SER A 64 -22.39 -5.20 -11.90
C SER A 64 -21.78 -5.51 -10.54
N LEU A 65 -22.39 -6.46 -9.86
CA LEU A 65 -21.90 -7.02 -8.61
C LEU A 65 -20.91 -8.16 -8.89
N VAL A 66 -19.74 -8.08 -8.27
CA VAL A 66 -18.68 -9.08 -8.36
C VAL A 66 -18.38 -9.61 -6.96
N LYS A 67 -18.67 -10.89 -6.75
CA LYS A 67 -18.33 -11.56 -5.50
C LYS A 67 -16.81 -11.74 -5.40
N LEU A 68 -16.24 -11.31 -4.28
CA LEU A 68 -14.82 -11.49 -3.99
C LEU A 68 -14.53 -12.94 -3.59
N THR A 69 -13.33 -13.40 -3.92
CA THR A 69 -12.77 -14.62 -3.36
C THR A 69 -12.28 -14.36 -1.93
N SER A 70 -12.29 -15.39 -1.09
CA SER A 70 -11.78 -15.28 0.27
C SER A 70 -10.28 -14.97 0.27
N ASP A 71 -9.88 -14.04 1.12
CA ASP A 71 -8.50 -13.60 1.27
C ASP A 71 -8.35 -13.00 2.68
N ALA A 72 -7.25 -13.28 3.37
CA ALA A 72 -6.98 -12.80 4.72
C ALA A 72 -7.13 -11.27 4.87
N LYS A 73 -6.91 -10.49 3.81
CA LYS A 73 -7.12 -9.03 3.83
C LYS A 73 -8.57 -8.60 4.03
N TYR A 74 -9.54 -9.50 3.85
CA TYR A 74 -10.96 -9.23 3.98
C TYR A 74 -11.55 -9.75 5.29
N ALA A 75 -10.74 -10.26 6.22
CA ALA A 75 -11.20 -10.81 7.49
C ALA A 75 -12.02 -9.81 8.35
N ASP A 76 -11.67 -8.52 8.26
CA ASP A 76 -12.29 -7.44 9.05
C ASP A 76 -13.36 -6.65 8.28
N VAL A 77 -13.76 -7.12 7.09
CA VAL A 77 -14.73 -6.43 6.24
C VAL A 77 -16.15 -6.87 6.57
N LEU A 78 -17.11 -5.94 6.49
CA LEU A 78 -18.52 -6.23 6.69
C LEU A 78 -19.09 -7.08 5.54
N ALA A 79 -19.84 -8.12 5.89
CA ALA A 79 -20.54 -8.96 4.92
C ALA A 79 -21.62 -8.16 4.16
N ASN A 80 -21.81 -8.47 2.88
CA ASN A 80 -22.79 -7.83 2.00
C ASN A 80 -22.64 -6.29 1.87
N HIS A 81 -21.42 -5.79 2.10
CA HIS A 81 -21.07 -4.39 1.87
C HIS A 81 -20.12 -4.27 0.68
N VAL A 82 -20.14 -3.11 0.05
CA VAL A 82 -19.24 -2.78 -1.06
C VAL A 82 -17.84 -2.56 -0.51
N VAL A 83 -16.94 -3.47 -0.86
CA VAL A 83 -15.53 -3.43 -0.44
C VAL A 83 -14.73 -2.53 -1.37
N ARG A 84 -15.03 -2.60 -2.67
CA ARG A 84 -14.29 -1.89 -3.71
C ARG A 84 -15.18 -1.58 -4.90
N MET A 85 -14.85 -0.50 -5.59
CA MET A 85 -15.48 -0.10 -6.84
C MET A 85 -14.43 0.08 -7.93
N MET A 86 -14.80 -0.17 -9.18
CA MET A 86 -14.01 0.17 -10.37
C MET A 86 -14.94 0.75 -11.45
N PRO A 87 -14.79 2.01 -11.87
CA PRO A 87 -13.84 3.03 -11.39
C PRO A 87 -13.98 3.38 -9.90
N HIS A 88 -12.99 4.09 -9.35
CA HIS A 88 -13.01 4.50 -7.94
C HIS A 88 -14.10 5.55 -7.68
N GLY A 89 -14.76 5.48 -6.52
CA GLY A 89 -15.73 6.49 -6.09
C GLY A 89 -15.12 7.89 -6.07
N GLY A 90 -15.89 8.89 -6.50
CA GLY A 90 -15.44 10.27 -6.63
C GLY A 90 -14.70 10.58 -7.93
N ALA A 91 -14.43 9.60 -8.78
CA ALA A 91 -13.86 9.82 -10.11
C ALA A 91 -14.85 10.56 -11.03
N ASN A 92 -14.30 11.40 -11.92
CA ASN A 92 -15.05 11.93 -13.05
C ASN A 92 -15.03 10.89 -14.17
N VAL A 93 -16.19 10.39 -14.54
CA VAL A 93 -16.35 9.31 -15.53
C VAL A 93 -17.36 9.71 -16.60
N ASP A 94 -17.28 9.09 -17.77
CA ASP A 94 -18.34 9.23 -18.78
C ASP A 94 -19.65 8.64 -18.21
N PRO A 95 -20.81 9.28 -18.40
CA PRO A 95 -22.11 8.76 -17.94
C PRO A 95 -22.40 7.32 -18.38
N LYS A 96 -21.88 6.88 -19.52
CA LYS A 96 -22.07 5.52 -20.05
C LYS A 96 -21.06 4.51 -19.49
N THR A 97 -20.22 4.92 -18.54
CA THR A 97 -19.21 4.06 -17.93
C THR A 97 -19.87 2.93 -17.14
N PHE A 98 -19.33 1.73 -17.29
CA PHE A 98 -19.79 0.56 -16.56
C PHE A 98 -19.01 0.41 -15.24
N ILE A 99 -19.72 0.27 -14.12
CA ILE A 99 -19.14 0.21 -12.78
C ILE A 99 -19.15 -1.23 -12.27
N LYS A 100 -18.02 -1.71 -11.78
CA LYS A 100 -17.92 -2.99 -11.08
C LYS A 100 -17.86 -2.73 -9.58
N MET A 101 -18.81 -3.28 -8.85
CA MET A 101 -18.85 -3.25 -7.38
C MET A 101 -18.44 -4.61 -6.86
N TYR A 102 -17.44 -4.62 -5.99
CA TYR A 102 -16.93 -5.84 -5.38
C TYR A 102 -17.48 -5.95 -3.96
N TYR A 103 -18.09 -7.09 -3.66
CA TYR A 103 -18.64 -7.38 -2.34
C TYR A 103 -18.16 -8.76 -1.86
N ALA A 104 -18.20 -8.97 -0.55
CA ALA A 104 -17.97 -10.27 0.06
C ALA A 104 -19.24 -10.68 0.83
N ASP A 105 -19.69 -11.90 0.64
CA ASP A 105 -20.78 -12.46 1.45
C ASP A 105 -20.24 -13.01 2.77
N GLU A 106 -21.15 -13.37 3.66
CA GLU A 106 -20.80 -13.87 4.99
C GLU A 106 -19.87 -15.10 4.95
N GLN A 107 -20.12 -16.02 4.01
CA GLN A 107 -19.27 -17.21 3.81
C GLN A 107 -17.83 -16.83 3.40
N THR A 108 -17.69 -15.84 2.52
CA THR A 108 -16.38 -15.35 2.09
C THR A 108 -15.64 -14.67 3.23
N ILE A 109 -16.34 -13.89 4.07
CA ILE A 109 -15.74 -13.24 5.25
C ILE A 109 -15.28 -14.28 6.27
N GLN A 110 -16.12 -15.27 6.60
CA GLN A 110 -15.73 -16.34 7.52
C GLN A 110 -14.51 -17.13 7.01
N ALA A 111 -14.49 -17.50 5.72
CA ALA A 111 -13.33 -18.16 5.12
C ALA A 111 -12.08 -17.25 5.15
N SER A 112 -12.25 -15.93 5.01
CA SER A 112 -11.16 -14.95 5.09
C SER A 112 -10.60 -14.83 6.51
N GLN A 113 -11.43 -14.90 7.54
CA GLN A 113 -11.02 -14.90 8.95
C GLN A 113 -10.16 -16.12 9.28
N VAL A 114 -10.59 -17.32 8.86
CA VAL A 114 -9.80 -18.55 9.04
C VAL A 114 -8.43 -18.44 8.36
N LEU A 115 -8.37 -17.85 7.16
CA LEU A 115 -7.10 -17.60 6.48
C LEU A 115 -6.21 -16.60 7.24
N ALA A 116 -6.80 -15.55 7.81
CA ALA A 116 -6.07 -14.55 8.59
C ALA A 116 -5.50 -15.14 9.89
N GLU A 117 -6.27 -15.95 10.60
CA GLU A 117 -5.85 -16.67 11.80
C GLU A 117 -4.67 -17.60 11.50
N LYS A 118 -4.78 -18.42 10.46
CA LYS A 118 -3.69 -19.32 10.04
C LYS A 118 -2.40 -18.56 9.71
N LEU A 119 -2.50 -17.41 9.04
CA LEU A 119 -1.34 -16.58 8.75
C LEU A 119 -0.77 -15.92 10.01
N ALA A 120 -1.60 -15.55 10.97
CA ALA A 120 -1.17 -15.00 12.24
C ALA A 120 -0.42 -16.04 13.08
N GLU A 121 -0.94 -17.27 13.16
CA GLU A 121 -0.29 -18.40 13.83
C GLU A 121 1.06 -18.73 13.20
N GLU A 122 1.14 -18.84 11.87
CA GLU A 122 2.39 -19.14 11.18
C GLU A 122 3.44 -18.04 11.43
N LYS A 123 3.02 -16.78 11.42
CA LYS A 123 3.89 -15.64 11.76
C LYS A 123 4.34 -15.69 13.21
N ALA A 124 3.45 -16.04 14.15
CA ALA A 124 3.78 -16.16 15.56
C ALA A 124 4.80 -17.29 15.80
N LEU A 125 4.61 -18.44 15.17
CA LEU A 125 5.54 -19.57 15.23
C LEU A 125 6.90 -19.21 14.64
N LYS A 126 6.94 -18.51 13.50
CA LYS A 126 8.19 -18.03 12.89
C LYS A 126 8.91 -17.04 13.81
N LYS A 127 8.18 -16.10 14.41
CA LYS A 127 8.74 -15.14 15.38
C LYS A 127 9.30 -15.86 16.62
N ALA A 128 8.57 -16.83 17.17
CA ALA A 128 9.01 -17.61 18.33
C ALA A 128 10.28 -18.42 18.03
N LYS A 129 10.35 -19.08 16.86
CA LYS A 129 11.55 -19.79 16.41
C LYS A 129 12.75 -18.87 16.25
N ASN A 130 12.54 -17.70 15.63
CA ASN A 130 13.60 -16.71 15.47
C ASN A 130 14.09 -16.17 16.82
N GLN A 131 13.18 -15.92 17.77
CA GLN A 131 13.52 -15.49 19.11
C GLN A 131 14.32 -16.56 19.88
N ALA A 132 13.94 -17.83 19.79
CA ALA A 132 14.68 -18.93 20.40
C ALA A 132 16.10 -19.06 19.81
N ASN A 133 16.24 -18.90 18.49
CA ASN A 133 17.55 -18.91 17.82
C ASN A 133 18.43 -17.75 18.29
N ILE A 134 17.87 -16.54 18.43
CA ILE A 134 18.60 -15.37 18.94
C ILE A 134 19.03 -15.61 20.39
N GLN A 135 18.14 -16.13 21.24
CA GLN A 135 18.47 -16.41 22.64
C GLN A 135 19.63 -17.41 22.74
N HIS A 136 19.59 -18.49 21.96
CA HIS A 136 20.67 -19.47 21.92
C HIS A 136 22.02 -18.84 21.52
N VAL A 137 22.04 -17.96 20.51
CA VAL A 137 23.27 -17.27 20.09
C VAL A 137 23.78 -16.33 21.18
N VAL A 138 22.90 -15.62 21.88
CA VAL A 138 23.27 -14.78 23.03
C VAL A 138 23.89 -15.63 24.15
N ASP A 139 23.26 -16.75 24.51
CA ASP A 139 23.73 -17.63 25.57
C ASP A 139 25.09 -18.27 25.24
N VAL A 140 25.30 -18.71 23.99
CA VAL A 140 26.60 -19.24 23.52
C VAL A 140 27.67 -18.14 23.58
N THR A 141 27.35 -16.92 23.15
CA THR A 141 28.30 -15.80 23.17
C THR A 141 28.66 -15.39 24.59
N ALA A 142 27.69 -15.37 25.51
CA ALA A 142 27.91 -15.13 26.93
C ALA A 142 28.85 -16.18 27.54
N LYS A 143 28.66 -17.47 27.23
CA LYS A 143 29.54 -18.55 27.69
C LYS A 143 30.96 -18.47 27.11
N VAL A 144 31.09 -18.11 25.83
CA VAL A 144 32.43 -17.96 25.21
C VAL A 144 33.17 -16.78 25.83
N SER A 145 32.50 -15.63 26.01
CA SER A 145 33.12 -14.44 26.62
C SER A 145 33.50 -14.65 28.09
N SER A 146 32.68 -15.34 28.89
CA SER A 146 33.03 -15.67 30.28
C SER A 146 34.24 -16.62 30.34
N ASN A 147 34.27 -17.65 29.50
CA ASN A 147 35.39 -18.61 29.45
C ASN A 147 36.71 -17.97 28.99
N VAL A 148 36.66 -17.01 28.07
CA VAL A 148 37.86 -16.25 27.65
C VAL A 148 38.34 -15.34 28.79
N THR A 149 37.41 -14.69 29.50
CA THR A 149 37.72 -13.82 30.63
C THR A 149 38.32 -14.59 31.81
N GLU A 150 37.80 -15.77 32.14
CA GLU A 150 38.38 -16.65 33.16
C GLU A 150 39.79 -17.12 32.79
N LYS A 151 40.00 -17.55 31.54
CA LYS A 151 41.34 -17.99 31.07
C LYS A 151 42.37 -16.87 31.08
N LEU A 152 41.97 -15.64 30.75
CA LEU A 152 42.85 -14.47 30.82
C LEU A 152 43.21 -14.11 32.28
N HIS A 153 42.27 -14.18 33.21
CA HIS A 153 42.54 -13.94 34.63
C HIS A 153 43.41 -15.03 35.25
N LEU A 154 43.16 -16.31 34.91
CA LEU A 154 43.97 -17.45 35.38
C LEU A 154 45.44 -17.33 34.93
N LYS A 155 45.69 -16.97 33.66
CA LYS A 155 47.05 -16.78 33.15
C LYS A 155 47.81 -15.68 33.90
N LYS A 156 47.13 -14.56 34.17
CA LYS A 156 47.69 -13.42 34.90
C LYS A 156 47.99 -13.73 36.38
N SER A 157 47.24 -14.66 36.98
CA SER A 157 47.49 -15.14 38.35
C SER A 157 48.57 -16.22 38.45
N ILE A 158 48.84 -16.96 37.37
CA ILE A 158 49.92 -17.95 37.29
C ILE A 158 51.26 -17.25 37.07
N GLU A 159 51.33 -16.25 36.17
CA GLU A 159 52.54 -15.41 35.98
C GLU A 159 52.97 -14.70 37.28
N LYS A 160 52.01 -14.29 38.13
CA LYS A 160 52.32 -13.66 39.43
C LYS A 160 52.84 -14.62 40.51
N LYS A 161 52.76 -15.93 40.31
CA LYS A 161 53.24 -16.95 41.27
C LYS A 161 54.62 -17.52 40.91
N GLU A 162 55.11 -17.32 39.69
CA GLU A 162 56.46 -17.76 39.29
C GLU A 162 57.56 -16.71 39.59
N GLU A 163 57.22 -15.53 40.09
CA GLU A 163 58.17 -14.47 40.50
C GLU A 163 58.44 -14.37 42.02
N GLN A 164 58.09 -15.40 42.82
CA GLN A 164 58.41 -15.46 44.26
C GLN A 164 59.29 -16.64 44.63
#